data_AF-J3NK58-F1
#
_entry.id   AF-J3NK58-F1
#
_cell.length_a   1.000
_cell.length_b   1.000
_cell.length_c   1.000
_cell.angle_alpha   90.00
_cell.angle_beta   90.00
_cell.angle_gamma   90.00
#
_symmetry.space_group_name_H-M   'P 1'
#
loop_
_entity.id
_entity.type
_entity.pdbx_description
1 polymer ?
#
loop_
_entity_poly.entity_id
_entity_poly.type
_entity_poly.pdbx_seq_one_letter_code
_entity_poly.pdbx_strand_id
1 'polypeptide(L)'
;MAATNEDQGPHQEASKYFWEARTDHQSSDWVAQFGIKLSHWVPNPLTDVYFTPRTLHHDLAGYTPTRIEIALPHAEWERKDSWFEETFRHLYWATYTFSVRRFGQHNFRLPMGRSPWADAELSPQFLSFASQLSRQDPLVGGWDHVLKDKTHRACLVTGIISKVLVENVFNELLWGATDQQTWFLRAHDEATLSDDGFKRTKRRAQIVRDMLGGDLLSPNFWPRVDALAYQVTSLLLPLINFQGQQTPTEKWPGLMVIYQELHDIIAEAAYFSICIRLSHTIFHIEYPEPGDKWELDYSHLEPEHIYQKSKSKGQKYDMRQGNDDSRRYQRIAKVKVIAWPQIKRHEPLGSVEHYGAENGQRVALVSRCEVAYYYGMSDDQGEMWERKPTLTEHVLSSKKTTHRIDQARSFLIPTLGLLAVISLSALISPNNVLLRGFYNISYGVWWAIAAVIGGLLQIIGGSLRTIFGGPIAGP
;
A
#
# COMPACT_ATOMS: atom_id res chain seq x y z
N MET A 1 -9.72 -39.14 -5.11
CA MET A 1 -8.76 -38.19 -4.50
C MET A 1 -8.07 -37.44 -5.63
N ALA A 2 -8.67 -36.34 -6.07
CA ALA A 2 -8.05 -35.42 -7.02
C ALA A 2 -7.78 -34.14 -6.23
N ALA A 3 -6.50 -33.84 -6.00
CA ALA A 3 -6.09 -32.55 -5.47
C ALA A 3 -6.26 -31.53 -6.60
N THR A 4 -7.22 -30.62 -6.46
CA THR A 4 -7.42 -29.49 -7.37
C THR A 4 -6.24 -28.53 -7.24
N ASN A 5 -5.59 -28.26 -8.38
CA ASN A 5 -4.52 -27.28 -8.58
C ASN A 5 -5.08 -25.84 -8.51
N GLU A 6 -5.61 -25.41 -7.35
CA GLU A 6 -6.26 -24.09 -7.22
C GLU A 6 -5.34 -22.95 -6.75
N ASP A 7 -4.05 -23.17 -6.48
CA ASP A 7 -3.18 -22.15 -5.88
C ASP A 7 -2.12 -21.53 -6.83
N GLN A 8 -2.25 -21.72 -8.16
CA GLN A 8 -1.28 -21.18 -9.14
C GLN A 8 -1.62 -19.76 -9.67
N GLY A 9 -2.74 -19.16 -9.27
CA GLY A 9 -3.32 -17.97 -9.92
C GLY A 9 -2.47 -16.69 -9.96
N PRO A 10 -2.08 -16.06 -8.83
CA PRO A 10 -1.61 -14.67 -8.85
C PRO A 10 -0.13 -14.50 -9.18
N HIS A 11 0.74 -15.46 -8.80
CA HIS A 11 2.18 -15.32 -9.02
C HIS A 11 2.57 -15.56 -10.49
N GLN A 12 1.89 -16.48 -11.18
CA GLN A 12 2.14 -16.75 -12.60
C GLN A 12 1.62 -15.61 -13.47
N GLU A 13 0.42 -15.08 -13.19
CA GLU A 13 -0.14 -13.97 -13.96
C GLU A 13 0.63 -12.66 -13.73
N ALA A 14 0.92 -12.27 -12.48
CA ALA A 14 1.70 -11.07 -12.22
C ALA A 14 3.17 -11.19 -12.66
N SER A 15 3.77 -12.38 -12.58
CA SER A 15 5.10 -12.60 -13.17
C SER A 15 5.06 -12.56 -14.68
N LYS A 16 4.00 -13.09 -15.32
CA LYS A 16 3.77 -12.99 -16.76
C LYS A 16 3.65 -11.53 -17.19
N TYR A 17 2.79 -10.73 -16.55
CA TYR A 17 2.67 -9.30 -16.84
C TYR A 17 3.95 -8.51 -16.50
N PHE A 18 4.72 -8.89 -15.46
CA PHE A 18 6.02 -8.25 -15.20
C PHE A 18 7.01 -8.50 -16.31
N TRP A 19 7.15 -9.76 -16.73
CA TRP A 19 8.11 -10.13 -17.75
C TRP A 19 7.66 -9.60 -19.09
N GLU A 20 6.37 -9.69 -19.43
CA GLU A 20 5.77 -9.06 -20.61
C GLU A 20 5.99 -7.55 -20.59
N ALA A 21 5.70 -6.85 -19.49
CA ALA A 21 6.02 -5.44 -19.35
C ALA A 21 7.53 -5.20 -19.54
N ARG A 22 8.40 -5.87 -18.79
CA ARG A 22 9.86 -5.66 -18.88
C ARG A 22 10.43 -6.02 -20.26
N THR A 23 9.88 -7.02 -20.94
CA THR A 23 10.26 -7.38 -22.32
C THR A 23 9.71 -6.38 -23.32
N ASP A 24 8.48 -5.89 -23.13
CA ASP A 24 7.91 -4.80 -23.92
C ASP A 24 8.80 -3.57 -23.80
N HIS A 25 9.40 -3.31 -22.64
CA HIS A 25 10.30 -2.17 -22.39
C HIS A 25 11.67 -2.29 -23.05
N GLN A 26 12.01 -3.49 -23.51
CA GLN A 26 13.17 -3.75 -24.36
C GLN A 26 12.77 -3.90 -25.83
N SER A 27 11.47 -3.90 -26.15
CA SER A 27 11.01 -3.92 -27.54
C SER A 27 11.47 -2.64 -28.25
N SER A 28 11.75 -2.78 -29.55
CA SER A 28 12.06 -1.63 -30.41
C SER A 28 10.96 -0.58 -30.36
N ASP A 29 9.70 -1.01 -30.21
CA ASP A 29 8.52 -0.17 -30.30
C ASP A 29 8.37 0.69 -29.05
N TRP A 30 8.61 0.13 -27.87
CA TRP A 30 8.63 0.89 -26.62
C TRP A 30 9.75 1.93 -26.60
N VAL A 31 10.97 1.52 -26.92
CA VAL A 31 12.12 2.44 -26.95
C VAL A 31 11.90 3.52 -28.00
N ALA A 32 11.30 3.20 -29.14
CA ALA A 32 10.94 4.21 -30.14
C ALA A 32 9.85 5.19 -29.64
N GLN A 33 8.86 4.70 -28.90
CA GLN A 33 7.70 5.48 -28.46
C GLN A 33 7.98 6.36 -27.24
N PHE A 34 8.77 5.86 -26.29
CA PHE A 34 9.02 6.52 -25.00
C PHE A 34 10.48 6.92 -24.79
N GLY A 35 11.41 6.37 -25.58
CA GLY A 35 12.86 6.54 -25.43
C GLY A 35 13.35 6.29 -24.01
N ILE A 36 12.68 5.40 -23.30
CA ILE A 36 13.17 4.83 -22.05
C ILE A 36 13.66 3.45 -22.37
N LYS A 37 14.95 3.24 -22.12
CA LYS A 37 15.55 1.92 -22.17
C LYS A 37 15.91 1.53 -20.75
N LEU A 38 15.41 0.37 -20.34
CA LEU A 38 15.62 -0.13 -19.00
C LEU A 38 17.10 -0.25 -18.67
N SER A 39 17.38 -0.14 -17.38
CA SER A 39 18.70 -0.46 -16.85
C SER A 39 19.16 -1.83 -17.34
N HIS A 40 20.44 -1.92 -17.71
CA HIS A 40 21.15 -3.17 -18.01
C HIS A 40 21.28 -4.08 -16.77
N TRP A 41 20.79 -3.64 -15.62
CA TRP A 41 20.76 -4.42 -14.40
C TRP A 41 19.90 -5.67 -14.55
N VAL A 42 20.57 -6.81 -14.43
CA VAL A 42 19.95 -8.12 -14.32
C VAL A 42 20.02 -8.51 -12.85
N PRO A 43 18.89 -8.76 -12.16
CA PRO A 43 18.95 -9.34 -10.84
C PRO A 43 19.71 -10.66 -10.95
N ASN A 44 20.79 -10.84 -10.18
CA ASN A 44 21.42 -12.15 -10.09
C ASN A 44 20.43 -13.08 -9.36
N PRO A 45 19.80 -14.06 -10.04
CA PRO A 45 18.76 -14.91 -9.43
C PRO A 45 19.34 -15.81 -8.32
N LEU A 46 20.67 -15.88 -8.19
CA LEU A 46 21.37 -16.64 -7.15
C LEU A 46 21.47 -15.89 -5.82
N THR A 47 20.97 -14.64 -5.72
CA THR A 47 20.97 -13.84 -4.47
C THR A 47 19.71 -14.03 -3.62
N ASP A 48 18.88 -15.01 -3.95
CA ASP A 48 17.79 -15.48 -3.12
C ASP A 48 18.34 -16.24 -1.90
N VAL A 49 18.61 -15.49 -0.85
CA VAL A 49 19.08 -15.98 0.45
C VAL A 49 17.88 -16.16 1.39
N TYR A 50 18.03 -17.05 2.38
CA TYR A 50 17.10 -17.08 3.52
C TYR A 50 17.00 -15.71 4.15
N PHE A 51 15.79 -15.36 4.61
CA PHE A 51 15.55 -14.03 5.14
C PHE A 51 16.39 -13.76 6.41
N THR A 52 17.14 -12.66 6.37
CA THR A 52 17.74 -12.01 7.54
C THR A 52 17.13 -10.61 7.70
N PRO A 53 16.95 -10.11 8.93
CA PRO A 53 16.53 -8.72 9.14
C PRO A 53 17.42 -7.75 8.38
N ARG A 54 16.81 -6.83 7.65
CA ARG A 54 17.49 -5.94 6.70
C ARG A 54 17.57 -4.53 7.24
N THR A 55 18.64 -3.84 6.88
CA THR A 55 18.83 -2.42 7.18
C THR A 55 19.39 -1.71 5.96
N LEU A 56 18.98 -0.46 5.73
CA LEU A 56 19.52 0.33 4.62
C LEU A 56 21.04 0.48 4.72
N HIS A 57 21.55 0.72 5.93
CA HIS A 57 22.97 0.96 6.13
C HIS A 57 23.84 -0.24 5.74
N HIS A 58 23.42 -1.45 6.12
CA HIS A 58 24.18 -2.67 5.81
C HIS A 58 23.93 -3.14 4.38
N ASP A 59 22.66 -3.32 3.99
CA ASP A 59 22.30 -3.98 2.74
C ASP A 59 22.55 -3.13 1.49
N LEU A 60 22.63 -1.80 1.64
CA LEU A 60 22.92 -0.86 0.54
C LEU A 60 24.31 -0.21 0.66
N ALA A 61 25.17 -0.71 1.56
CA ALA A 61 26.51 -0.16 1.76
C ALA A 61 27.33 -0.18 0.46
N GLY A 62 27.72 0.99 -0.03
CA GLY A 62 28.50 1.15 -1.26
C GLY A 62 27.76 0.77 -2.55
N TYR A 63 26.47 0.43 -2.48
CA TYR A 63 25.67 0.15 -3.66
C TYR A 63 25.34 1.45 -4.39
N THR A 64 25.57 1.46 -5.71
CA THR A 64 25.11 2.54 -6.59
C THR A 64 24.08 1.96 -7.55
N PRO A 65 22.85 2.50 -7.58
CA PRO A 65 21.84 2.02 -8.49
C PRO A 65 22.26 2.26 -9.93
N THR A 66 21.96 1.30 -10.77
CA THR A 66 22.04 1.48 -12.22
C THR A 66 20.93 2.42 -12.67
N ARG A 67 21.15 3.17 -13.74
CA ARG A 67 20.20 4.17 -14.23
C ARG A 67 19.55 3.67 -15.52
N ILE A 68 18.25 3.91 -15.66
CA ILE A 68 17.57 3.81 -16.95
C ILE A 68 18.17 4.84 -17.93
N GLU A 69 18.17 4.50 -19.22
CA GLU A 69 18.61 5.39 -20.29
C GLU A 69 17.39 6.13 -20.83
N ILE A 70 17.44 7.47 -20.79
CA ILE A 70 16.41 8.36 -21.30
C ILE A 70 16.97 9.05 -22.54
N ALA A 71 16.36 8.76 -23.69
CA ALA A 71 16.85 9.17 -25.01
C ALA A 71 15.80 9.91 -25.84
N LEU A 72 14.52 9.93 -25.44
CA LEU A 72 13.48 10.63 -26.21
C LEU A 72 13.61 12.15 -26.02
N PRO A 73 13.86 12.92 -27.09
CA PRO A 73 13.81 14.37 -27.01
C PRO A 73 12.45 14.88 -26.57
N HIS A 74 12.45 16.02 -25.88
CA HIS A 74 11.21 16.71 -25.57
C HIS A 74 10.49 17.11 -26.87
N ALA A 75 9.19 16.84 -26.92
CA ALA A 75 8.41 17.19 -28.09
C ALA A 75 8.35 18.71 -28.26
N GLU A 76 8.54 19.19 -29.49
CA GLU A 76 8.34 20.61 -29.83
C GLU A 76 6.88 21.01 -29.66
N TRP A 77 5.97 20.06 -29.93
CA TRP A 77 4.53 20.24 -29.91
C TRP A 77 3.88 19.44 -28.79
N GLU A 78 2.64 19.80 -28.47
CA GLU A 78 1.85 19.15 -27.44
C GLU A 78 1.69 17.64 -27.74
N ARG A 79 1.97 16.78 -26.75
CA ARG A 79 1.81 15.34 -26.91
C ARG A 79 0.33 14.96 -26.93
N LYS A 80 -0.01 13.92 -27.69
CA LYS A 80 -1.38 13.37 -27.77
C LYS A 80 -1.80 12.72 -26.45
N ASP A 81 -3.10 12.71 -26.16
CA ASP A 81 -3.68 12.08 -24.97
C ASP A 81 -3.23 10.62 -24.82
N SER A 82 -3.23 9.87 -25.93
CA SER A 82 -2.80 8.47 -25.97
C SER A 82 -1.36 8.23 -25.49
N TRP A 83 -0.46 9.21 -25.64
CA TRP A 83 0.90 9.07 -25.13
C TRP A 83 0.91 9.14 -23.61
N PHE A 84 0.16 10.07 -23.01
CA PHE A 84 0.04 10.18 -21.56
C PHE A 84 -0.74 8.99 -20.97
N GLU A 85 -1.80 8.54 -21.64
CA GLU A 85 -2.57 7.35 -21.23
C GLU A 85 -1.66 6.14 -21.09
N GLU A 86 -0.88 5.86 -22.14
CA GLU A 86 0.02 4.73 -22.18
C GLU A 86 1.16 4.84 -21.16
N THR A 87 1.67 6.05 -20.95
CA THR A 87 2.71 6.38 -19.97
C THR A 87 2.24 6.11 -18.53
N PHE A 88 1.06 6.60 -18.16
CA PHE A 88 0.51 6.40 -16.82
C PHE A 88 0.04 4.96 -16.61
N ARG A 89 -0.54 4.33 -17.64
CA ARG A 89 -0.87 2.91 -17.63
C ARG A 89 0.37 2.07 -17.35
N HIS A 90 1.48 2.39 -18.01
CA HIS A 90 2.74 1.71 -17.77
C HIS A 90 3.22 1.90 -16.33
N LEU A 91 3.32 3.14 -15.85
CA LEU A 91 3.82 3.43 -14.50
C LEU A 91 2.97 2.74 -13.42
N TYR A 92 1.65 2.70 -13.61
CA TYR A 92 0.75 1.91 -12.78
C TYR A 92 1.15 0.44 -12.76
N TRP A 93 1.29 -0.20 -13.92
CA TRP A 93 1.65 -1.62 -14.01
C TRP A 93 3.04 -1.91 -13.43
N ALA A 94 4.03 -1.05 -13.62
CA ALA A 94 5.34 -1.19 -13.00
C ALA A 94 5.23 -1.20 -11.46
N THR A 95 4.47 -0.24 -10.91
CA THR A 95 4.23 -0.10 -9.47
C THR A 95 3.42 -1.26 -8.89
N TYR A 96 2.34 -1.65 -9.57
CA TYR A 96 1.47 -2.75 -9.16
C TYR A 96 2.23 -4.07 -9.15
N THR A 97 2.99 -4.33 -10.22
CA THR A 97 3.72 -5.58 -10.37
C THR A 97 4.87 -5.70 -9.39
N PHE A 98 5.59 -4.59 -9.12
CA PHE A 98 6.52 -4.52 -7.99
C PHE A 98 5.81 -4.92 -6.69
N SER A 99 4.65 -4.33 -6.42
CA SER A 99 3.91 -4.57 -5.18
C SER A 99 3.42 -6.01 -5.04
N VAL A 100 2.92 -6.63 -6.11
CA VAL A 100 2.53 -8.04 -6.11
C VAL A 100 3.74 -8.95 -5.90
N ARG A 101 4.86 -8.70 -6.61
CA ARG A 101 6.07 -9.53 -6.48
C ARG A 101 6.74 -9.39 -5.12
N ARG A 102 6.70 -8.22 -4.49
CA ARG A 102 7.41 -7.98 -3.22
C ARG A 102 6.51 -8.11 -2.00
N PHE A 103 5.20 -7.88 -2.13
CA PHE A 103 4.27 -7.86 -1.00
C PHE A 103 3.04 -8.77 -1.21
N GLY A 104 2.87 -9.40 -2.37
CA GLY A 104 1.74 -10.27 -2.71
C GLY A 104 2.02 -11.78 -2.63
N GLN A 105 3.08 -12.20 -1.93
CA GLN A 105 3.56 -13.59 -1.95
C GLN A 105 2.68 -14.55 -1.12
N HIS A 106 2.50 -14.27 0.17
CA HIS A 106 1.79 -15.16 1.09
C HIS A 106 0.89 -14.41 2.07
N ASN A 107 -0.09 -15.11 2.65
CA ASN A 107 -0.93 -14.55 3.70
C ASN A 107 -0.23 -14.64 5.06
N PHE A 108 -0.30 -13.59 5.88
CA PHE A 108 0.26 -13.63 7.23
C PHE A 108 -0.58 -14.52 8.14
N ARG A 109 0.10 -15.40 8.88
CA ARG A 109 -0.51 -16.28 9.89
C ARG A 109 -0.02 -15.87 11.26
N LEU A 110 -0.72 -14.92 11.87
CA LEU A 110 -0.38 -14.43 13.21
C LEU A 110 -1.16 -15.17 14.30
N PRO A 111 -0.57 -15.37 15.49
CA PRO A 111 -1.30 -15.86 16.65
C PRO A 111 -2.51 -14.99 16.99
N MET A 112 -3.48 -15.58 17.68
CA MET A 112 -4.67 -14.87 18.13
C MET A 112 -4.30 -13.63 18.97
N GLY A 113 -4.94 -12.50 18.68
CA GLY A 113 -4.70 -11.22 19.37
C GLY A 113 -3.47 -10.43 18.90
N ARG A 114 -2.69 -10.95 17.94
CA ARG A 114 -1.58 -10.24 17.29
C ARG A 114 -2.05 -9.58 15.99
N SER A 115 -1.51 -8.40 15.71
CA SER A 115 -1.85 -7.59 14.54
C SER A 115 -0.58 -7.19 13.79
N PRO A 116 -0.56 -7.30 12.44
CA PRO A 116 0.59 -6.84 11.66
C PRO A 116 0.80 -5.32 11.80
N TRP A 117 -0.26 -4.56 12.07
CA TRP A 117 -0.20 -3.12 12.27
C TRP A 117 0.49 -2.71 13.57
N ALA A 118 0.51 -3.59 14.57
CA ALA A 118 1.21 -3.38 15.82
C ALA A 118 2.64 -3.95 15.77
N ASP A 119 2.80 -5.12 15.14
CA ASP A 119 4.03 -5.90 15.19
C ASP A 119 5.08 -5.48 14.15
N ALA A 120 4.67 -4.90 13.02
CA ALA A 120 5.56 -4.56 11.91
C ALA A 120 6.32 -3.24 12.08
N GLU A 121 6.17 -2.54 13.21
CA GLU A 121 6.86 -1.27 13.51
C GLU A 121 6.75 -0.19 12.40
N LEU A 122 5.58 -0.10 11.77
CA LEU A 122 5.33 0.81 10.65
C LEU A 122 5.46 2.28 11.07
N SER A 123 6.05 3.10 10.20
CA SER A 123 6.27 4.52 10.46
C SER A 123 4.96 5.33 10.49
N PRO A 124 4.92 6.49 11.16
CA PRO A 124 3.74 7.36 11.15
C PRO A 124 3.30 7.78 9.73
N GLN A 125 4.27 7.99 8.83
CA GLN A 125 3.98 8.34 7.43
C GLN A 125 3.30 7.17 6.70
N PHE A 126 3.78 5.93 6.92
CA PHE A 126 3.14 4.74 6.37
C PHE A 126 1.69 4.63 6.84
N LEU A 127 1.46 4.81 8.14
CA LEU A 127 0.12 4.76 8.73
C LEU A 127 -0.79 5.87 8.19
N SER A 128 -0.26 7.08 8.01
CA SER A 128 -0.99 8.20 7.42
C SER A 128 -1.44 7.87 6.00
N PHE A 129 -0.53 7.41 5.14
CA PHE A 129 -0.88 7.00 3.77
C PHE A 129 -1.87 5.85 3.75
N ALA A 130 -1.66 4.81 4.57
CA ALA A 130 -2.57 3.69 4.64
C ALA A 130 -3.99 4.10 5.08
N SER A 131 -4.11 5.05 6.00
CA SER A 131 -5.41 5.56 6.46
C SER A 131 -6.16 6.36 5.39
N GLN A 132 -5.43 7.04 4.50
CA GLN A 132 -6.01 7.80 3.39
C GLN A 132 -6.35 6.92 2.19
N LEU A 133 -5.66 5.79 2.04
CA LEU A 133 -5.80 4.91 0.87
C LEU A 133 -6.67 3.69 1.12
N SER A 134 -7.07 3.42 2.37
CA SER A 134 -7.83 2.22 2.67
C SER A 134 -8.84 2.38 3.79
N ARG A 135 -9.81 1.47 3.79
CA ARG A 135 -10.84 1.31 4.82
C ARG A 135 -10.95 -0.16 5.20
N GLN A 136 -11.29 -0.40 6.46
CA GLN A 136 -11.58 -1.74 6.95
C GLN A 136 -12.87 -2.31 6.35
N ASP A 137 -12.92 -3.64 6.26
CA ASP A 137 -14.16 -4.38 6.02
C ASP A 137 -14.47 -5.20 7.28
N PRO A 138 -15.44 -4.77 8.11
CA PRO A 138 -15.75 -5.45 9.37
C PRO A 138 -16.18 -6.91 9.19
N LEU A 139 -16.72 -7.27 8.02
CA LEU A 139 -17.19 -8.62 7.72
C LEU A 139 -16.08 -9.53 7.18
N VAL A 140 -14.96 -8.94 6.79
CA VAL A 140 -13.78 -9.65 6.27
C VAL A 140 -12.53 -9.26 7.07
N GLY A 141 -12.59 -9.46 8.39
CA GLY A 141 -11.41 -9.40 9.27
C GLY A 141 -10.88 -8.01 9.59
N GLY A 142 -11.57 -6.95 9.18
CA GLY A 142 -11.24 -5.56 9.52
C GLY A 142 -9.90 -5.08 8.96
N TRP A 143 -9.26 -4.16 9.68
CA TRP A 143 -7.95 -3.60 9.31
C TRP A 143 -6.86 -4.65 9.16
N ASP A 144 -6.83 -5.64 10.05
CA ASP A 144 -5.84 -6.70 10.02
C ASP A 144 -5.84 -7.46 8.69
N HIS A 145 -7.00 -7.61 8.06
CA HIS A 145 -7.10 -8.31 6.78
C HIS A 145 -6.36 -7.57 5.66
N VAL A 146 -6.29 -6.24 5.71
CA VAL A 146 -5.61 -5.42 4.69
C VAL A 146 -4.13 -5.78 4.58
N LEU A 147 -3.45 -6.04 5.71
CA LEU A 147 -2.06 -6.50 5.70
C LEU A 147 -1.92 -8.02 5.71
N LYS A 148 -2.85 -8.77 6.30
CA LYS A 148 -2.75 -10.25 6.35
C LYS A 148 -2.96 -10.87 4.97
N ASP A 149 -3.88 -10.35 4.17
CA ASP A 149 -4.18 -10.86 2.84
C ASP A 149 -3.18 -10.33 1.80
N LYS A 150 -2.58 -11.25 1.04
CA LYS A 150 -1.53 -10.95 0.06
C LYS A 150 -1.99 -9.98 -1.03
N THR A 151 -3.23 -10.12 -1.50
CA THR A 151 -3.78 -9.27 -2.56
C THR A 151 -4.08 -7.87 -2.03
N HIS A 152 -4.73 -7.76 -0.85
CA HIS A 152 -5.00 -6.46 -0.24
C HIS A 152 -3.72 -5.70 0.09
N ARG A 153 -2.70 -6.42 0.60
CA ARG A 153 -1.42 -5.83 0.94
C ARG A 153 -0.69 -5.29 -0.30
N ALA A 154 -0.69 -6.03 -1.40
CA ALA A 154 -0.13 -5.57 -2.67
C ALA A 154 -0.86 -4.32 -3.20
N CYS A 155 -2.19 -4.28 -3.17
CA CYS A 155 -2.96 -3.09 -3.57
C CYS A 155 -2.64 -1.89 -2.68
N LEU A 156 -2.56 -2.08 -1.36
CA LEU A 156 -2.22 -1.01 -0.43
C LEU A 156 -0.82 -0.45 -0.69
N VAL A 157 0.18 -1.31 -0.89
CA VAL A 157 1.56 -0.88 -1.17
C VAL A 157 1.63 -0.15 -2.51
N THR A 158 0.89 -0.61 -3.52
CA THR A 158 0.75 0.09 -4.81
C THR A 158 0.23 1.52 -4.59
N GLY A 159 -0.83 1.67 -3.81
CA GLY A 159 -1.38 2.97 -3.42
C GLY A 159 -0.40 3.85 -2.66
N ILE A 160 0.35 3.28 -1.72
CA ILE A 160 1.36 4.02 -0.94
C ILE A 160 2.46 4.57 -1.86
N ILE A 161 2.97 3.75 -2.78
CA ILE A 161 3.98 4.20 -3.74
C ILE A 161 3.37 5.28 -4.65
N SER A 162 2.16 5.06 -5.17
CA SER A 162 1.46 6.04 -6.00
C SER A 162 1.29 7.39 -5.28
N LYS A 163 0.91 7.37 -4.00
CA LYS A 163 0.76 8.57 -3.17
C LYS A 163 2.10 9.29 -2.96
N VAL A 164 3.18 8.55 -2.75
CA VAL A 164 4.53 9.14 -2.72
C VAL A 164 4.86 9.81 -4.05
N LEU A 165 4.61 9.14 -5.19
CA LEU A 165 4.88 9.70 -6.51
C LEU A 165 4.06 10.97 -6.76
N VAL A 166 2.77 10.99 -6.39
CA VAL A 166 1.94 12.19 -6.54
C VAL A 166 2.47 13.33 -5.68
N GLU A 167 2.67 13.10 -4.38
CA GLU A 167 3.04 14.16 -3.45
C GLU A 167 4.46 14.69 -3.67
N ASN A 168 5.40 13.84 -4.10
CA ASN A 168 6.82 14.20 -4.17
C ASN A 168 7.31 14.41 -5.60
N VAL A 169 6.66 13.82 -6.62
CA VAL A 169 7.13 13.86 -8.01
C VAL A 169 6.18 14.66 -8.90
N PHE A 170 4.89 14.31 -8.91
CA PHE A 170 3.92 14.93 -9.81
C PHE A 170 3.36 16.26 -9.34
N ASN A 171 3.53 16.63 -8.07
CA ASN A 171 3.11 17.92 -7.53
C ASN A 171 4.18 19.02 -7.64
N GLU A 172 5.41 18.69 -8.05
CA GLU A 172 6.48 19.67 -8.16
C GLU A 172 6.39 20.53 -9.41
N LEU A 173 6.80 21.79 -9.37
CA LEU A 173 6.76 22.67 -10.55
C LEU A 173 7.76 22.25 -11.64
N LEU A 174 8.89 21.66 -11.26
CA LEU A 174 9.86 21.00 -12.13
C LEU A 174 10.71 20.05 -11.28
N TRP A 175 10.57 18.74 -11.52
CA TRP A 175 11.39 17.74 -10.82
C TRP A 175 12.88 17.96 -11.07
N GLY A 176 13.71 17.84 -10.03
CA GLY A 176 15.18 17.96 -10.15
C GLY A 176 15.68 19.37 -10.49
N ALA A 177 14.82 20.40 -10.40
CA ALA A 177 15.24 21.79 -10.50
C ALA A 177 16.27 22.16 -9.41
N THR A 178 17.10 23.15 -9.70
CA THR A 178 17.95 23.80 -8.68
C THR A 178 17.09 24.64 -7.73
N ASP A 179 17.64 25.03 -6.58
CA ASP A 179 16.94 25.91 -5.63
C ASP A 179 16.54 27.24 -6.29
N GLN A 180 17.42 27.79 -7.14
CA GLN A 180 17.16 29.01 -7.89
C GLN A 180 16.02 28.83 -8.91
N GLN A 181 16.02 27.73 -9.67
CA GLN A 181 14.94 27.41 -10.62
C GLN A 181 13.61 27.21 -9.88
N THR A 182 13.64 26.50 -8.75
CA THR A 182 12.46 26.26 -7.91
C THR A 182 11.89 27.56 -7.35
N TRP A 183 12.75 28.43 -6.82
CA TRP A 183 12.35 29.74 -6.32
C TRP A 183 11.71 30.59 -7.43
N PHE A 184 12.33 30.63 -8.61
CA PHE A 184 11.80 31.38 -9.75
C PHE A 184 10.44 30.87 -10.20
N LEU A 185 10.27 29.54 -10.33
CA LEU A 185 8.99 28.94 -10.70
C LEU A 185 7.89 29.25 -9.68
N ARG A 186 8.19 29.21 -8.38
CA ARG A 186 7.24 29.58 -7.32
C ARG A 186 6.88 31.07 -7.38
N ALA A 187 7.87 31.95 -7.51
CA ALA A 187 7.64 33.39 -7.63
C ALA A 187 6.76 33.73 -8.85
N HIS A 188 6.97 33.04 -9.98
CA HIS A 188 6.11 33.18 -11.15
C HIS A 188 4.67 32.68 -10.88
N ASP A 189 4.51 31.50 -10.26
CA ASP A 189 3.19 30.94 -9.96
C ASP A 189 2.41 31.84 -8.99
N GLU A 190 3.07 32.41 -7.98
CA GLU A 190 2.52 33.39 -7.04
C GLU A 190 2.12 34.71 -7.74
N ALA A 191 2.98 35.24 -8.61
CA ALA A 191 2.72 36.48 -9.34
C ALA A 191 1.58 36.34 -10.37
N THR A 192 1.20 35.12 -10.74
CA THR A 192 0.17 34.82 -11.76
C THR A 192 -1.07 34.12 -11.18
N LEU A 193 -1.29 34.22 -9.86
CA LEU A 193 -2.48 33.65 -9.21
C LEU A 193 -3.79 34.26 -9.73
N SER A 194 -3.78 35.53 -10.11
CA SER A 194 -4.93 36.23 -10.70
C SER A 194 -5.18 35.90 -12.17
N ASP A 195 -4.23 35.25 -12.83
CA ASP A 195 -4.35 34.87 -14.24
C ASP A 195 -5.16 33.57 -14.38
N ASP A 196 -5.72 33.38 -15.57
CA ASP A 196 -6.36 32.11 -15.95
C ASP A 196 -5.38 30.93 -15.86
N GLY A 197 -5.86 29.78 -15.37
CA GLY A 197 -5.05 28.59 -15.12
C GLY A 197 -4.36 28.02 -16.36
N PHE A 198 -4.98 28.12 -17.55
CA PHE A 198 -4.37 27.67 -18.80
C PHE A 198 -3.27 28.62 -19.25
N LYS A 199 -3.48 29.95 -19.11
CA LYS A 199 -2.44 30.94 -19.40
C LYS A 199 -1.23 30.76 -18.49
N ARG A 200 -1.45 30.54 -17.19
CA ARG A 200 -0.38 30.26 -16.22
C ARG A 200 0.38 28.99 -16.58
N THR A 201 -0.35 27.92 -16.92
CA THR A 201 0.26 26.63 -17.29
C THR A 201 1.08 26.73 -18.59
N LYS A 202 0.55 27.39 -19.63
CA LYS A 202 1.28 27.64 -20.89
C LYS A 202 2.57 28.41 -20.66
N ARG A 203 2.54 29.50 -19.88
CA ARG A 203 3.75 30.28 -19.54
C ARG A 203 4.76 29.45 -18.75
N ARG A 204 4.29 28.70 -17.75
CA ARG A 204 5.17 27.83 -16.94
C ARG A 204 5.88 26.80 -17.79
N ALA A 205 5.18 26.16 -18.73
CA ALA A 205 5.80 25.20 -19.65
C ALA A 205 6.86 25.83 -20.56
N GLN A 206 6.67 27.09 -20.99
CA GLN A 206 7.71 27.84 -21.72
C GLN A 206 8.93 28.10 -20.83
N ILE A 207 8.72 28.58 -19.61
CA ILE A 207 9.80 28.79 -18.63
C ILE A 207 10.57 27.48 -18.38
N VAL A 208 9.85 26.37 -18.20
CA VAL A 208 10.47 25.05 -17.99
C VAL A 208 11.30 24.65 -19.21
N ARG A 209 10.80 24.87 -20.43
CA ARG A 209 11.55 24.59 -21.68
C ARG A 209 12.83 25.42 -21.74
N ASP A 210 12.76 26.71 -21.40
CA ASP A 210 13.92 27.61 -21.36
C ASP A 210 14.93 27.19 -20.28
N MET A 211 14.45 26.79 -19.10
CA MET A 211 15.29 26.30 -18.00
C MET A 211 16.03 25.00 -18.32
N LEU A 212 15.42 24.12 -19.12
CA LEU A 212 16.04 22.89 -19.58
C LEU A 212 17.06 23.14 -20.69
N GLY A 213 16.93 24.22 -21.47
CA GLY A 213 17.93 24.60 -22.47
C GLY A 213 18.18 23.56 -23.57
N GLY A 214 17.25 22.62 -23.77
CA GLY A 214 17.40 21.49 -24.68
C GLY A 214 17.87 20.19 -24.02
N ASP A 215 18.27 20.22 -22.74
CA ASP A 215 18.57 19.01 -21.97
C ASP A 215 17.29 18.19 -21.70
N LEU A 216 17.43 16.86 -21.67
CA LEU A 216 16.32 15.95 -21.40
C LEU A 216 15.93 15.90 -19.91
N LEU A 217 16.89 16.22 -19.04
CA LEU A 217 16.80 16.05 -17.60
C LEU A 217 17.25 17.33 -16.92
N SER A 218 16.64 17.63 -15.78
CA SER A 218 17.04 18.73 -14.93
C SER A 218 18.35 18.44 -14.19
N PRO A 219 19.08 19.48 -13.70
CA PRO A 219 20.42 19.31 -13.14
C PRO A 219 20.51 18.33 -11.97
N ASN A 220 19.49 18.31 -11.11
CA ASN A 220 19.44 17.44 -9.93
C ASN A 220 18.56 16.20 -10.13
N PHE A 221 18.28 15.80 -11.37
CA PHE A 221 17.38 14.67 -11.66
C PHE A 221 17.78 13.40 -10.88
N TRP A 222 19.00 12.89 -11.10
CA TRP A 222 19.44 11.63 -10.51
C TRP A 222 19.65 11.71 -8.99
N PRO A 223 20.31 12.73 -8.42
CA PRO A 223 20.41 12.88 -6.96
C PRO A 223 19.05 12.83 -6.26
N ARG A 224 18.00 13.40 -6.87
CA ARG A 224 16.65 13.35 -6.32
C ARG A 224 15.97 11.99 -6.46
N VAL A 225 16.19 11.28 -7.57
CA VAL A 225 15.75 9.89 -7.73
C VAL A 225 16.41 9.01 -6.66
N ASP A 226 17.72 9.11 -6.48
CA ASP A 226 18.49 8.34 -5.49
C ASP A 226 17.96 8.59 -4.06
N ALA A 227 17.72 9.86 -3.72
CA ALA A 227 17.19 10.26 -2.43
C ALA A 227 15.76 9.76 -2.18
N LEU A 228 14.86 9.91 -3.16
CA LEU A 228 13.48 9.45 -3.01
C LEU A 228 13.38 7.92 -2.98
N ALA A 229 14.18 7.21 -3.78
CA ALA A 229 14.25 5.75 -3.74
C ALA A 229 14.71 5.24 -2.35
N TYR A 230 15.67 5.92 -1.74
CA TYR A 230 16.11 5.60 -0.38
C TYR A 230 14.99 5.83 0.64
N GLN A 231 14.28 6.96 0.54
CA GLN A 231 13.15 7.28 1.42
C GLN A 231 12.00 6.29 1.28
N VAL A 232 11.61 5.92 0.06
CA VAL A 232 10.55 4.93 -0.19
C VAL A 232 10.96 3.55 0.31
N THR A 233 12.23 3.15 0.10
CA THR A 233 12.72 1.88 0.64
C THR A 233 12.69 1.89 2.17
N SER A 234 13.07 3.00 2.81
CA SER A 234 12.96 3.19 4.26
C SER A 234 11.52 3.10 4.75
N LEU A 235 10.58 3.73 4.05
CA LEU A 235 9.15 3.71 4.37
C LEU A 235 8.59 2.29 4.35
N LEU A 236 9.01 1.46 3.39
CA LEU A 236 8.54 0.09 3.21
C LEU A 236 9.34 -0.95 4.01
N LEU A 237 10.54 -0.61 4.48
CA LEU A 237 11.46 -1.54 5.15
C LEU A 237 10.84 -2.29 6.35
N PRO A 238 10.07 -1.65 7.25
CA PRO A 238 9.46 -2.38 8.37
C PRO A 238 8.50 -3.48 7.89
N LEU A 239 7.73 -3.22 6.84
CA LEU A 239 6.84 -4.22 6.23
C LEU A 239 7.62 -5.33 5.50
N ILE A 240 8.69 -4.98 4.79
CA ILE A 240 9.60 -5.95 4.14
C ILE A 240 10.17 -6.91 5.19
N ASN A 241 10.70 -6.36 6.29
CA ASN A 241 11.27 -7.14 7.38
C ASN A 241 10.21 -8.01 8.06
N PHE A 242 9.02 -7.46 8.31
CA PHE A 242 7.93 -8.20 8.93
C PHE A 242 7.50 -9.40 8.08
N GLN A 243 7.27 -9.21 6.78
CA GLN A 243 6.91 -10.31 5.89
C GLN A 243 8.04 -11.36 5.82
N GLY A 244 9.31 -10.94 5.85
CA GLY A 244 10.46 -11.85 5.90
C GLY A 244 10.48 -12.76 7.11
N GLN A 245 10.13 -12.20 8.27
CA GLN A 245 10.00 -12.95 9.52
C GLN A 245 8.83 -13.94 9.51
N GLN A 246 7.78 -13.69 8.71
CA GLN A 246 6.65 -14.62 8.58
C GLN A 246 6.98 -15.85 7.74
N THR A 247 7.98 -15.75 6.86
CA THR A 247 8.40 -16.86 5.97
C THR A 247 9.92 -16.99 5.90
N PRO A 248 10.58 -17.34 7.02
CA PRO A 248 12.05 -17.36 7.10
C PRO A 248 12.69 -18.43 6.20
N THR A 249 11.94 -19.47 5.84
CA THR A 249 12.38 -20.56 4.97
C THR A 249 12.23 -20.26 3.48
N GLU A 250 11.49 -19.20 3.13
CA GLU A 250 11.30 -18.79 1.75
C GLU A 250 12.49 -17.96 1.28
N LYS A 251 12.87 -18.20 0.03
CA LYS A 251 13.87 -17.42 -0.68
C LYS A 251 13.33 -16.02 -0.95
N TRP A 252 14.14 -15.00 -0.69
CA TRP A 252 13.72 -13.62 -0.87
C TRP A 252 14.81 -12.78 -1.54
N PRO A 253 14.48 -11.94 -2.54
CA PRO A 253 15.46 -11.05 -3.18
C PRO A 253 16.16 -10.15 -2.17
N GLY A 254 17.47 -9.91 -2.27
CA GLY A 254 18.17 -8.94 -1.39
C GLY A 254 17.57 -7.52 -1.42
N LEU A 255 17.85 -6.68 -0.40
CA LEU A 255 17.26 -5.32 -0.33
C LEU A 255 17.67 -4.47 -1.53
N MET A 256 18.89 -4.68 -2.03
CA MET A 256 19.43 -4.08 -3.25
C MET A 256 18.50 -4.24 -4.47
N VAL A 257 17.90 -5.42 -4.63
CA VAL A 257 16.96 -5.71 -5.73
C VAL A 257 15.70 -4.87 -5.60
N ILE A 258 15.15 -4.80 -4.39
CA ILE A 258 13.94 -4.01 -4.09
C ILE A 258 14.23 -2.52 -4.31
N TYR A 259 15.38 -2.04 -3.82
CA TYR A 259 15.83 -0.67 -3.98
C TYR A 259 16.01 -0.29 -5.47
N GLN A 260 16.62 -1.16 -6.28
CA GLN A 260 16.79 -0.92 -7.72
C GLN A 260 15.44 -0.84 -8.45
N GLU A 261 14.50 -1.73 -8.17
CA GLU A 261 13.17 -1.69 -8.81
C GLU A 261 12.40 -0.41 -8.44
N LEU A 262 12.50 0.04 -7.18
CA LEU A 262 11.93 1.32 -6.76
C LEU A 262 12.62 2.51 -7.42
N HIS A 263 13.94 2.45 -7.58
CA HIS A 263 14.74 3.46 -8.27
C HIS A 263 14.28 3.64 -9.72
N ASP A 264 14.10 2.53 -10.44
CA ASP A 264 13.63 2.54 -11.84
C ASP A 264 12.22 3.17 -11.93
N ILE A 265 11.26 2.74 -11.09
CA ILE A 265 9.89 3.30 -11.04
C ILE A 265 9.91 4.81 -10.78
N ILE A 266 10.74 5.26 -9.85
CA ILE A 266 10.84 6.68 -9.49
C ILE A 266 11.50 7.48 -10.63
N ALA A 267 12.51 6.93 -11.30
CA ALA A 267 13.16 7.58 -12.44
C ALA A 267 12.18 7.77 -13.61
N GLU A 268 11.37 6.76 -13.91
CA GLU A 268 10.32 6.86 -14.93
C GLU A 268 9.27 7.92 -14.56
N ALA A 269 8.73 7.87 -13.34
CA ALA A 269 7.78 8.86 -12.85
C ALA A 269 8.34 10.29 -12.90
N ALA A 270 9.62 10.46 -12.53
CA ALA A 270 10.32 11.73 -12.56
C ALA A 270 10.44 12.30 -13.98
N TYR A 271 10.83 11.46 -14.95
CA TYR A 271 10.90 11.87 -16.35
C TYR A 271 9.51 12.22 -16.90
N PHE A 272 8.49 11.44 -16.57
CA PHE A 272 7.11 11.75 -16.95
C PHE A 272 6.61 13.05 -16.33
N SER A 273 7.00 13.35 -15.08
CA SER A 273 6.71 14.65 -14.45
C SER A 273 7.29 15.82 -15.23
N ILE A 274 8.54 15.71 -15.72
CA ILE A 274 9.12 16.73 -16.61
C ILE A 274 8.27 16.90 -17.88
N CYS A 275 7.86 15.79 -18.50
CA CYS A 275 7.02 15.83 -19.71
C CYS A 275 5.65 16.47 -19.45
N ILE A 276 5.04 16.24 -18.30
CA ILE A 276 3.81 16.91 -17.86
C ILE A 276 4.05 18.42 -17.70
N ARG A 277 5.19 18.84 -17.15
CA ARG A 277 5.53 20.25 -16.95
C ARG A 277 5.87 21.00 -18.23
N LEU A 278 6.22 20.29 -19.30
CA LEU A 278 6.39 20.82 -20.64
C LEU A 278 5.07 20.95 -21.42
N SER A 279 3.98 20.38 -20.91
CA SER A 279 2.65 20.48 -21.52
C SER A 279 1.99 21.83 -21.24
N HIS A 280 1.26 22.36 -22.22
CA HIS A 280 0.41 23.54 -22.03
C HIS A 280 -0.96 23.20 -21.41
N THR A 281 -1.24 21.92 -21.16
CA THR A 281 -2.51 21.43 -20.59
C THR A 281 -2.41 21.22 -19.08
N ILE A 282 -3.57 21.21 -18.42
CA ILE A 282 -3.62 21.05 -16.95
C ILE A 282 -3.91 19.58 -16.64
N PHE A 283 -3.08 19.00 -15.77
CA PHE A 283 -3.29 17.65 -15.25
C PHE A 283 -3.89 17.73 -13.85
N HIS A 284 -5.03 17.09 -13.67
CA HIS A 284 -5.68 16.89 -12.37
C HIS A 284 -5.48 15.44 -11.94
N ILE A 285 -4.91 15.25 -10.74
CA ILE A 285 -4.70 13.94 -10.14
C ILE A 285 -5.55 13.88 -8.88
N GLU A 286 -6.49 12.95 -8.85
CA GLU A 286 -7.51 12.87 -7.81
C GLU A 286 -7.59 11.45 -7.25
N TYR A 287 -7.67 11.35 -5.92
CA TYR A 287 -7.97 10.11 -5.23
C TYR A 287 -9.42 10.16 -4.75
N PRO A 288 -10.22 9.09 -4.93
CA PRO A 288 -11.49 8.97 -4.22
C PRO A 288 -11.23 8.83 -2.72
N GLU A 289 -12.26 8.96 -1.89
CA GLU A 289 -12.17 8.65 -0.47
C GLU A 289 -12.45 7.17 -0.21
N PRO A 290 -11.71 6.51 0.71
CA PRO A 290 -12.07 5.17 1.14
C PRO A 290 -13.49 5.12 1.73
N GLY A 291 -14.33 4.30 1.11
CA GLY A 291 -15.74 4.15 1.42
C GLY A 291 -16.69 4.87 0.48
N ASP A 292 -16.18 5.66 -0.48
CA ASP A 292 -16.99 6.20 -1.55
C ASP A 292 -17.67 5.09 -2.34
N LYS A 293 -18.81 5.43 -2.94
CA LYS A 293 -19.58 4.50 -3.76
C LYS A 293 -18.83 4.21 -5.06
N TRP A 294 -19.10 3.05 -5.65
CA TRP A 294 -18.60 2.75 -7.00
C TRP A 294 -19.06 3.79 -8.02
N GLU A 295 -18.11 4.28 -8.82
CA GLU A 295 -18.34 5.19 -9.95
C GLU A 295 -17.82 4.57 -11.26
N LEU A 296 -18.39 4.99 -12.39
CA LEU A 296 -18.06 4.49 -13.74
C LEU A 296 -16.60 4.75 -14.16
N ASP A 297 -16.00 5.81 -13.63
CA ASP A 297 -14.63 6.22 -13.95
C ASP A 297 -13.56 5.39 -13.21
N TYR A 298 -13.98 4.49 -12.32
CA TYR A 298 -13.07 3.65 -11.54
C TYR A 298 -12.90 2.30 -12.24
N SER A 299 -11.65 1.91 -12.44
CA SER A 299 -11.28 0.56 -12.82
C SER A 299 -11.36 -0.36 -11.60
N HIS A 300 -11.96 -1.53 -11.80
CA HIS A 300 -11.95 -2.60 -10.83
C HIS A 300 -10.61 -3.32 -10.82
N LEU A 301 -9.80 -3.05 -9.79
CA LEU A 301 -8.62 -3.84 -9.48
C LEU A 301 -9.06 -5.22 -8.99
N GLU A 302 -8.73 -6.27 -9.74
CA GLU A 302 -9.00 -7.68 -9.39
C GLU A 302 -10.48 -7.95 -9.04
N PRO A 303 -11.38 -7.96 -10.05
CA PRO A 303 -12.83 -8.00 -9.84
C PRO A 303 -13.34 -9.21 -9.04
N GLU A 304 -12.63 -10.34 -9.03
CA GLU A 304 -13.25 -11.59 -8.57
C GLU A 304 -12.94 -11.98 -7.12
N HIS A 305 -11.77 -11.66 -6.54
CA HIS A 305 -11.44 -12.19 -5.21
C HIS A 305 -11.85 -11.25 -4.05
N ILE A 306 -11.51 -9.96 -4.11
CA ILE A 306 -11.72 -9.07 -2.95
C ILE A 306 -13.22 -8.77 -2.76
N TYR A 307 -13.86 -8.25 -3.81
CA TYR A 307 -15.26 -7.85 -3.75
C TYR A 307 -16.19 -9.06 -3.57
N GLN A 308 -16.01 -10.16 -4.31
CA GLN A 308 -16.89 -11.33 -4.18
C GLN A 308 -16.79 -11.98 -2.79
N LYS A 309 -15.59 -12.03 -2.20
CA LYS A 309 -15.41 -12.53 -0.83
C LYS A 309 -16.16 -11.65 0.18
N SER A 310 -16.05 -10.34 0.05
CA SER A 310 -16.81 -9.38 0.87
C SER A 310 -18.32 -9.55 0.65
N LYS A 311 -18.76 -9.63 -0.61
CA LYS A 311 -20.16 -9.83 -0.99
C LYS A 311 -20.75 -11.11 -0.42
N SER A 312 -20.04 -12.23 -0.55
CA SER A 312 -20.47 -13.52 0.02
C SER A 312 -20.61 -13.46 1.55
N LYS A 313 -19.69 -12.76 2.24
CA LYS A 313 -19.76 -12.58 3.69
C LYS A 313 -20.90 -11.65 4.11
N GLY A 314 -21.11 -10.55 3.38
CA GLY A 314 -22.24 -9.64 3.54
C GLY A 314 -23.57 -10.35 3.39
N GLN A 315 -23.79 -11.05 2.28
CA GLN A 315 -25.02 -11.81 2.04
C GLN A 315 -25.28 -12.86 3.13
N LYS A 316 -24.25 -13.59 3.57
CA LYS A 316 -24.38 -14.55 4.68
C LYS A 316 -24.71 -13.89 6.01
N TYR A 317 -24.16 -12.71 6.27
CA TYR A 317 -24.47 -11.93 7.45
C TYR A 317 -25.94 -11.48 7.42
N ASP A 318 -26.38 -10.93 6.29
CA ASP A 318 -27.75 -10.43 6.12
C ASP A 318 -28.79 -11.56 6.23
N MET A 319 -28.53 -12.73 5.65
CA MET A 319 -29.38 -13.93 5.80
C MET A 319 -29.52 -14.37 7.26
N ARG A 320 -28.44 -14.29 8.06
CA ARG A 320 -28.46 -14.70 9.48
C ARG A 320 -29.24 -13.73 10.36
N GLN A 321 -29.33 -12.48 9.97
CA GLN A 321 -30.12 -11.46 10.69
C GLN A 321 -31.63 -11.61 10.42
N GLY A 322 -32.07 -12.63 9.67
CA GLY A 322 -33.48 -13.03 9.55
C GLY A 322 -34.33 -12.06 8.71
N ASN A 323 -33.71 -11.41 7.73
CA ASN A 323 -34.29 -10.22 7.15
C ASN A 323 -35.03 -10.51 5.83
N ASP A 324 -36.35 -10.73 5.93
CA ASP A 324 -37.32 -10.77 4.81
C ASP A 324 -37.63 -9.34 4.28
N ASP A 325 -37.19 -8.31 5.00
CA ASP A 325 -37.46 -6.91 4.68
C ASP A 325 -36.33 -6.31 3.81
N SER A 326 -36.41 -6.61 2.51
CA SER A 326 -35.44 -6.24 1.45
C SER A 326 -34.99 -4.77 1.37
N ARG A 327 -35.63 -3.86 2.13
CA ARG A 327 -35.32 -2.42 2.15
C ARG A 327 -34.32 -1.99 3.24
N ARG A 328 -34.11 -2.78 4.30
CA ARG A 328 -33.38 -2.31 5.50
C ARG A 328 -31.86 -2.47 5.46
N TYR A 329 -31.32 -3.31 4.59
CA TYR A 329 -29.87 -3.53 4.43
C TYR A 329 -29.49 -3.49 2.95
N GLN A 330 -29.64 -2.33 2.32
CA GLN A 330 -29.08 -2.14 0.98
C GLN A 330 -27.57 -2.04 1.10
N ARG A 331 -26.87 -2.99 0.47
CA ARG A 331 -25.41 -2.99 0.36
C ARG A 331 -24.99 -2.67 -1.05
N ILE A 332 -23.92 -1.89 -1.17
CA ILE A 332 -23.37 -1.41 -2.43
C ILE A 332 -21.86 -1.65 -2.47
N ALA A 333 -21.29 -1.62 -3.66
CA ALA A 333 -19.84 -1.62 -3.81
C ALA A 333 -19.28 -0.28 -3.33
N LYS A 334 -18.34 -0.33 -2.40
CA LYS A 334 -17.66 0.84 -1.83
C LYS A 334 -16.15 0.68 -1.89
N VAL A 335 -15.43 1.78 -2.08
CA VAL A 335 -13.99 1.79 -2.20
C VAL A 335 -13.36 1.26 -0.92
N LYS A 336 -12.58 0.18 -1.02
CA LYS A 336 -11.87 -0.44 0.10
C LYS A 336 -10.41 -0.01 0.15
N VAL A 337 -9.71 -0.12 -0.97
CA VAL A 337 -8.28 0.21 -1.12
C VAL A 337 -8.10 0.92 -2.44
N ILE A 338 -7.40 2.05 -2.42
CA ILE A 338 -7.06 2.83 -3.59
C ILE A 338 -5.61 2.56 -3.93
N ALA A 339 -5.36 2.01 -5.12
CA ALA A 339 -4.02 1.65 -5.57
C ALA A 339 -3.43 2.68 -6.55
N TRP A 340 -4.28 3.35 -7.33
CA TRP A 340 -3.84 4.35 -8.30
C TRP A 340 -4.88 5.47 -8.44
N PRO A 341 -4.48 6.75 -8.56
CA PRO A 341 -5.39 7.86 -8.69
C PRO A 341 -6.04 7.94 -10.08
N GLN A 342 -7.14 8.67 -10.16
CA GLN A 342 -7.65 9.16 -11.44
C GLN A 342 -6.75 10.30 -11.94
N ILE A 343 -6.49 10.32 -13.24
CA ILE A 343 -5.73 11.39 -13.89
C ILE A 343 -6.53 11.90 -15.07
N LYS A 344 -6.88 13.19 -15.01
CA LYS A 344 -7.61 13.91 -16.06
C LYS A 344 -6.71 14.97 -16.65
N ARG A 345 -6.77 15.13 -17.96
CA ARG A 345 -6.07 16.19 -18.70
C ARG A 345 -7.09 17.15 -19.27
N HIS A 346 -6.92 18.42 -18.93
CA HIS A 346 -7.79 19.51 -19.35
C HIS A 346 -7.07 20.31 -20.43
N GLU A 347 -7.67 20.37 -21.62
CA GLU A 347 -7.19 21.15 -22.74
C GLU A 347 -8.23 22.22 -23.09
N PRO A 348 -7.81 23.49 -23.27
CA PRO A 348 -8.74 24.55 -23.65
C PRO A 348 -9.23 24.33 -25.09
N LEU A 349 -10.52 24.53 -25.34
CA LEU A 349 -11.02 24.60 -26.71
C LEU A 349 -10.69 25.99 -27.29
N GLY A 350 -9.89 26.03 -28.35
CA GLY A 350 -9.45 27.28 -28.98
C GLY A 350 -8.10 27.81 -28.49
N SER A 351 -7.73 29.04 -28.90
CA SER A 351 -6.44 29.64 -28.54
C SER A 351 -6.39 30.07 -27.07
N VAL A 352 -5.34 29.65 -26.36
CA VAL A 352 -5.07 30.02 -24.95
C VAL A 352 -5.01 31.55 -24.74
N GLU A 353 -4.66 32.31 -25.78
CA GLU A 353 -4.57 33.78 -25.70
C GLU A 353 -5.94 34.45 -25.60
N HIS A 354 -6.96 33.84 -26.23
CA HIS A 354 -8.34 34.34 -26.27
C HIS A 354 -9.26 33.57 -25.31
N TYR A 355 -8.68 32.83 -24.35
CA TYR A 355 -9.46 32.04 -23.42
C TYR A 355 -10.24 32.95 -22.46
N GLY A 356 -11.56 32.72 -22.43
CA GLY A 356 -12.58 33.37 -21.61
C GLY A 356 -13.75 32.39 -21.43
N ALA A 357 -14.70 32.72 -20.56
CA ALA A 357 -15.74 31.81 -20.03
C ALA A 357 -16.60 31.05 -21.08
N GLU A 358 -16.52 31.41 -22.36
CA GLU A 358 -17.42 30.92 -23.43
C GLU A 358 -16.85 29.76 -24.25
N ASN A 359 -15.54 29.49 -24.21
CA ASN A 359 -14.94 28.54 -25.17
C ASN A 359 -14.96 27.07 -24.70
N GLY A 360 -15.13 26.80 -23.41
CA GLY A 360 -15.18 25.43 -22.87
C GLY A 360 -13.84 24.69 -22.91
N GLN A 361 -13.80 23.47 -22.35
CA GLN A 361 -12.60 22.64 -22.25
C GLN A 361 -12.87 21.20 -22.72
N ARG A 362 -11.86 20.58 -23.34
CA ARG A 362 -11.81 19.13 -23.55
C ARG A 362 -11.19 18.49 -22.32
N VAL A 363 -11.87 17.50 -21.75
CA VAL A 363 -11.35 16.69 -20.65
C VAL A 363 -11.08 15.29 -21.17
N ALA A 364 -9.82 14.88 -21.18
CA ALA A 364 -9.40 13.53 -21.51
C ALA A 364 -9.10 12.75 -20.23
N LEU A 365 -9.66 11.54 -20.12
CA LEU A 365 -9.35 10.61 -19.03
C LEU A 365 -8.04 9.89 -19.36
N VAL A 366 -6.95 10.32 -18.74
CA VAL A 366 -5.60 9.79 -18.99
C VAL A 366 -5.37 8.50 -18.21
N SER A 367 -5.84 8.44 -16.97
CA SER A 367 -5.77 7.24 -16.14
C SER A 367 -7.06 7.11 -15.35
N ARG A 368 -7.63 5.90 -15.36
CA ARG A 368 -8.70 5.54 -14.43
C ARG A 368 -8.13 5.40 -13.03
N CYS A 369 -9.00 5.59 -12.04
CA CYS A 369 -8.67 5.25 -10.67
C CYS A 369 -8.68 3.73 -10.53
N GLU A 370 -7.64 3.14 -9.96
CA GLU A 370 -7.55 1.70 -9.75
C GLU A 370 -7.85 1.42 -8.28
N VAL A 371 -9.00 0.79 -8.01
CA VAL A 371 -9.46 0.55 -6.63
C VAL A 371 -10.02 -0.85 -6.44
N ALA A 372 -9.83 -1.38 -5.23
CA ALA A 372 -10.49 -2.59 -4.76
C ALA A 372 -11.72 -2.21 -3.95
N TYR A 373 -12.80 -2.99 -4.07
CA TYR A 373 -14.08 -2.69 -3.41
C TYR A 373 -14.43 -3.69 -2.30
N TYR A 374 -15.28 -3.26 -1.38
CA TYR A 374 -15.96 -4.12 -0.43
C TYR A 374 -17.48 -3.94 -0.53
N TYR A 375 -18.23 -4.90 0.02
CA TYR A 375 -19.69 -4.91 0.00
C TYR A 375 -20.25 -4.26 1.27
N GLY A 376 -20.18 -2.93 1.30
CA GLY A 376 -20.58 -2.13 2.44
C GLY A 376 -22.04 -1.68 2.38
N MET A 377 -22.50 -1.16 3.51
CA MET A 377 -23.85 -0.60 3.70
C MET A 377 -24.02 0.71 2.95
N SER A 378 -25.22 0.94 2.40
CA SER A 378 -25.56 2.16 1.65
C SER A 378 -26.13 3.29 2.49
N ASP A 379 -26.48 3.03 3.75
CA ASP A 379 -27.10 3.98 4.67
C ASP A 379 -26.08 4.67 5.61
N ASP A 380 -26.45 5.81 6.18
CA ASP A 380 -25.55 6.62 7.01
C ASP A 380 -25.15 5.90 8.31
N GLN A 381 -26.05 5.07 8.86
CA GLN A 381 -25.74 4.27 10.06
C GLN A 381 -24.70 3.21 9.76
N GLY A 382 -24.83 2.50 8.65
CA GLY A 382 -23.83 1.56 8.17
C GLY A 382 -22.51 2.24 7.85
N GLU A 383 -22.53 3.42 7.23
CA GLU A 383 -21.34 4.24 7.00
C GLU A 383 -20.60 4.51 8.33
N MET A 384 -21.29 5.02 9.35
CA MET A 384 -20.69 5.28 10.67
C MET A 384 -20.09 4.04 11.33
N TRP A 385 -20.76 2.89 11.20
CA TRP A 385 -20.27 1.62 11.73
C TRP A 385 -19.00 1.15 11.01
N GLU A 386 -18.96 1.29 9.68
CA GLU A 386 -17.82 0.89 8.86
C GLU A 386 -16.60 1.82 9.07
N ARG A 387 -16.81 3.11 9.39
CA ARG A 387 -15.72 4.06 9.69
C ARG A 387 -14.93 3.70 10.95
N LYS A 388 -15.50 2.93 11.89
CA LYS A 388 -14.91 2.70 13.21
C LYS A 388 -14.58 1.23 13.47
N PRO A 389 -13.42 0.91 14.07
CA PRO A 389 -12.35 1.84 14.45
C PRO A 389 -11.62 2.43 13.24
N THR A 390 -11.08 3.64 13.41
CA THR A 390 -10.08 4.18 12.48
C THR A 390 -8.78 3.35 12.55
N LEU A 391 -7.90 3.46 11.54
CA LEU A 391 -6.63 2.73 11.56
C LEU A 391 -5.80 3.08 12.80
N THR A 392 -5.76 4.35 13.20
CA THR A 392 -5.05 4.80 14.40
C THR A 392 -5.60 4.17 15.67
N GLU A 393 -6.93 4.15 15.84
CA GLU A 393 -7.59 3.49 16.98
C GLU A 393 -7.32 1.98 16.99
N HIS A 394 -7.31 1.35 15.80
CA HIS A 394 -6.99 -0.06 15.64
C HIS A 394 -5.53 -0.37 16.02
N VAL A 395 -4.57 0.44 15.58
CA VAL A 395 -3.15 0.30 15.92
C VAL A 395 -2.95 0.44 17.43
N LEU A 396 -3.53 1.47 18.05
CA LEU A 396 -3.41 1.71 19.49
C LEU A 396 -4.01 0.57 20.32
N SER A 397 -5.21 0.10 19.96
CA SER A 397 -5.85 -1.03 20.64
C SER A 397 -5.07 -2.34 20.44
N SER A 398 -4.53 -2.56 19.24
CA SER A 398 -3.70 -3.73 18.93
C SER A 398 -2.37 -3.72 19.68
N LYS A 399 -1.69 -2.58 19.81
CA LYS A 399 -0.46 -2.45 20.61
C LYS A 399 -0.72 -2.73 22.08
N LYS A 400 -1.80 -2.19 22.65
CA LYS A 400 -2.20 -2.48 24.04
C LYS A 400 -2.49 -3.96 24.27
N THR A 401 -3.15 -4.61 23.30
CA THR A 401 -3.48 -6.04 23.37
C THR A 401 -2.21 -6.89 23.29
N THR A 402 -1.31 -6.56 22.36
CA THR A 402 -0.01 -7.22 22.19
C THR A 402 0.83 -7.10 23.45
N HIS A 403 0.93 -5.91 24.04
CA HIS A 403 1.65 -5.69 25.29
C HIS A 403 1.10 -6.53 26.45
N ARG A 404 -0.23 -6.65 26.58
CA ARG A 404 -0.86 -7.51 27.59
C ARG A 404 -0.55 -8.99 27.36
N ILE A 405 -0.55 -9.45 26.12
CA ILE A 405 -0.20 -10.83 25.76
C ILE A 405 1.26 -11.12 26.12
N ASP A 406 2.17 -10.21 25.77
CA ASP A 406 3.60 -10.37 26.03
C ASP A 406 3.89 -10.33 27.53
N GLN A 407 3.24 -9.43 28.28
CA GLN A 407 3.30 -9.39 29.74
C GLN A 407 2.77 -10.69 30.36
N ALA A 408 1.63 -11.20 29.91
CA ALA A 408 1.08 -12.47 30.40
C ALA A 408 2.05 -13.64 30.12
N ARG A 409 2.65 -13.69 28.93
CA ARG A 409 3.66 -14.71 28.56
C ARG A 409 4.91 -14.63 29.43
N SER A 410 5.42 -13.43 29.70
CA SER A 410 6.61 -13.26 30.54
C SER A 410 6.39 -13.71 31.99
N PHE A 411 5.14 -13.69 32.49
CA PHE A 411 4.81 -14.24 33.81
C PHE A 411 4.48 -15.74 33.76
N LEU A 412 3.72 -16.20 32.77
CA LEU A 412 3.24 -17.58 32.70
C LEU A 412 4.34 -18.60 32.37
N ILE A 413 5.28 -18.27 31.48
CA ILE A 413 6.33 -19.21 31.07
C ILE A 413 7.26 -19.60 32.25
N PRO A 414 7.85 -18.64 32.99
CA PRO A 414 8.72 -19.00 34.12
C PRO A 414 7.95 -19.65 35.27
N THR A 415 6.70 -19.26 35.51
CA THR A 415 5.87 -19.90 36.55
C THR A 415 5.52 -21.34 36.20
N LEU A 416 5.14 -21.63 34.96
CA LEU A 416 4.92 -23.01 34.49
C LEU A 416 6.22 -23.83 34.52
N GLY A 417 7.35 -23.24 34.14
CA GLY A 417 8.67 -23.89 34.24
C GLY A 417 9.04 -24.26 35.68
N LEU A 418 8.83 -23.34 36.63
CA LEU A 418 9.07 -23.59 38.05
C LEU A 418 8.15 -24.69 38.60
N LEU A 419 6.86 -24.67 38.24
CA LEU A 419 5.90 -25.70 38.66
C LEU A 419 6.25 -27.08 38.10
N ALA A 420 6.72 -27.15 36.85
CA ALA A 420 7.18 -28.39 36.25
C ALA A 420 8.41 -28.96 36.98
N VAL A 421 9.39 -28.11 37.34
CA VAL A 421 10.57 -28.51 38.11
C VAL A 421 10.20 -29.00 39.51
N ILE A 422 9.29 -28.31 40.20
CA ILE A 422 8.79 -28.72 41.52
C ILE A 422 8.07 -30.08 41.42
N SER A 423 7.22 -30.25 40.42
CA SER A 423 6.47 -31.49 40.19
C SER A 423 7.39 -32.67 39.87
N LEU A 424 8.41 -32.45 39.04
CA LEU A 424 9.40 -33.47 38.69
C LEU A 424 10.27 -33.85 39.90
N SER A 425 10.67 -32.87 40.71
CA SER A 425 11.44 -33.08 41.94
C SER A 425 10.66 -33.88 42.98
N ALA A 426 9.34 -33.66 43.07
CA ALA A 426 8.45 -34.42 43.96
C ALA A 426 8.27 -35.87 43.49
N LEU A 427 8.32 -36.12 42.18
CA LEU A 427 8.28 -37.48 41.61
C LEU A 427 9.56 -38.28 41.92
N ILE A 428 10.72 -37.62 41.89
CA ILE A 428 12.03 -38.27 42.09
C ILE A 428 12.29 -38.54 43.58
N SER A 429 11.72 -37.76 44.50
CA SER A 429 11.94 -37.92 45.95
C SER A 429 10.62 -37.95 46.75
N PRO A 430 9.83 -39.04 46.65
CA PRO A 430 8.46 -39.13 47.19
C PRO A 430 8.36 -39.08 48.73
N ASN A 431 9.46 -39.28 49.45
CA ASN A 431 9.49 -39.28 50.92
C ASN A 431 9.88 -37.92 51.54
N ASN A 432 10.14 -36.90 50.73
CA ASN A 432 10.48 -35.58 51.25
C ASN A 432 9.21 -34.77 51.57
N VAL A 433 8.94 -34.59 52.88
CA VAL A 433 7.75 -33.90 53.41
C VAL A 433 7.62 -32.46 52.90
N LEU A 434 8.74 -31.77 52.67
CA LEU A 434 8.74 -30.41 52.10
C LEU A 434 8.25 -30.42 50.65
N LEU A 435 8.65 -31.40 49.85
CA LEU A 435 8.23 -31.53 48.44
C LEU A 435 6.73 -31.85 48.30
N ARG A 436 6.12 -32.59 49.24
CA ARG A 436 4.65 -32.77 49.29
C ARG A 436 3.90 -31.47 49.60
N GLY A 437 4.44 -30.63 50.49
CA GLY A 437 3.89 -29.29 50.74
C GLY A 437 3.91 -28.42 49.49
N PHE A 438 5.03 -28.41 48.77
CA PHE A 438 5.15 -27.69 47.50
C PHE A 438 4.25 -28.26 46.40
N TYR A 439 4.03 -29.58 46.34
CA TYR A 439 3.10 -30.19 45.38
C TYR A 439 1.65 -29.70 45.59
N ASN A 440 1.17 -29.62 46.83
CA ASN A 440 -0.18 -29.12 47.12
C ASN A 440 -0.31 -27.61 46.82
N ILE A 441 0.73 -26.82 47.10
CA ILE A 441 0.79 -25.41 46.71
C ILE A 441 0.79 -25.29 45.18
N SER A 442 1.55 -26.13 44.48
CA SER A 442 1.62 -26.14 43.02
C SER A 442 0.25 -26.41 42.38
N TYR A 443 -0.58 -27.27 42.99
CA TYR A 443 -1.95 -27.54 42.56
C TYR A 443 -2.88 -26.34 42.74
N GLY A 444 -2.74 -25.61 43.85
CA GLY A 444 -3.46 -24.35 44.08
C GLY A 444 -3.04 -23.24 43.11
N VAL A 445 -1.74 -23.14 42.82
CA VAL A 445 -1.21 -22.24 41.79
C VAL A 445 -1.71 -22.64 40.40
N TRP A 446 -1.83 -23.93 40.10
CA TRP A 446 -2.38 -24.41 38.83
C TRP A 446 -3.85 -23.99 38.64
N TRP A 447 -4.66 -24.08 39.71
CA TRP A 447 -6.04 -23.59 39.71
C TRP A 447 -6.12 -22.07 39.55
N ALA A 448 -5.22 -21.32 40.19
CA ALA A 448 -5.14 -19.87 40.02
C ALA A 448 -4.72 -19.48 38.59
N ILE A 449 -3.76 -20.20 38.00
CA ILE A 449 -3.35 -20.01 36.60
C ILE A 449 -4.51 -20.35 35.65
N ALA A 450 -5.23 -21.45 35.88
CA ALA A 450 -6.41 -21.80 35.09
C ALA A 450 -7.51 -20.74 35.18
N ALA A 451 -7.71 -20.14 36.36
CA ALA A 451 -8.64 -19.03 36.54
C ALA A 451 -8.18 -17.75 35.83
N VAL A 452 -6.89 -17.42 35.84
CA VAL A 452 -6.32 -16.27 35.11
C VAL A 452 -6.39 -16.48 33.60
N ILE A 453 -6.09 -17.69 33.11
CA ILE A 453 -6.27 -18.05 31.69
C ILE A 453 -7.75 -17.96 31.30
N GLY A 454 -8.66 -18.45 32.14
CA GLY A 454 -10.10 -18.29 31.96
C GLY A 454 -10.53 -16.82 31.91
N GLY A 455 -9.98 -15.98 32.78
CA GLY A 455 -10.20 -14.52 32.79
C GLY A 455 -9.63 -13.82 31.55
N LEU A 456 -8.44 -14.20 31.09
CA LEU A 456 -7.83 -13.70 29.85
C LEU A 456 -8.66 -14.11 28.63
N LEU A 457 -9.16 -15.34 28.58
CA LEU A 457 -10.09 -15.81 27.54
C LEU A 457 -11.41 -15.03 27.57
N GLN A 458 -11.91 -14.64 28.75
CA GLN A 458 -13.08 -13.77 28.86
C GLN A 458 -12.80 -12.32 28.45
N ILE A 459 -11.61 -11.77 28.75
CA ILE A 459 -11.23 -10.42 28.30
C ILE A 459 -11.06 -10.41 26.77
N ILE A 460 -10.44 -11.44 26.19
CA ILE A 460 -10.28 -11.60 24.74
C ILE A 460 -11.67 -11.82 24.08
N GLY A 461 -12.55 -12.62 24.69
CA GLY A 461 -13.93 -12.81 24.24
C GLY A 461 -14.81 -11.55 24.38
N GLY A 462 -14.58 -10.75 25.42
CA GLY A 462 -15.26 -9.47 25.66
C GLY A 462 -14.82 -8.39 24.69
N SER A 463 -13.52 -8.34 24.34
CA SER A 463 -12.99 -7.49 23.27
C SER A 463 -13.51 -7.90 21.89
N LEU A 464 -13.71 -9.20 21.64
CA LEU A 464 -14.42 -9.68 20.44
C LEU A 464 -15.90 -9.27 20.43
N ARG A 465 -16.59 -9.23 21.58
CA ARG A 465 -17.97 -8.69 21.66
C ARG A 465 -18.04 -7.18 21.43
N THR A 466 -17.03 -6.42 21.81
CA THR A 466 -16.98 -4.96 21.55
C THR A 466 -16.48 -4.62 20.14
N ILE A 467 -15.72 -5.51 19.50
CA ILE A 467 -15.21 -5.33 18.13
C ILE A 467 -16.14 -5.97 17.08
N PHE A 468 -16.91 -7.02 17.40
CA PHE A 468 -17.78 -7.76 16.48
C PHE A 468 -19.26 -7.86 16.92
N GLY A 469 -19.67 -7.21 18.02
CA GLY A 469 -21.04 -7.26 18.53
C GLY A 469 -21.58 -5.88 18.92
N GLY A 470 -22.24 -5.21 17.97
CA GLY A 470 -23.18 -4.12 18.29
C GLY A 470 -24.37 -4.65 19.10
N PRO A 471 -25.08 -3.79 19.83
CA PRO A 471 -26.04 -4.20 20.86
C PRO A 471 -27.23 -4.96 20.25
N ILE A 472 -27.54 -6.11 20.84
CA ILE A 472 -28.85 -6.73 20.70
C ILE A 472 -29.80 -5.88 21.55
N ALA A 473 -30.45 -4.92 20.91
CA ALA A 473 -31.64 -4.31 21.48
C ALA A 473 -32.78 -5.34 21.39
N GLY A 474 -33.41 -5.63 22.51
CA GLY A 474 -34.72 -6.24 22.51
C GLY A 474 -35.36 -6.08 23.89
N PRO A 475 -36.68 -6.28 23.98
CA PRO A 475 -37.72 -5.75 23.08
C PRO A 475 -37.95 -4.24 23.25
#